data_AF-A0A2J8TTB2-F1
#
_entry.id   AF-A0A2J8TTB2-F1
#
_cell.length_a   1.000
_cell.length_b   1.000
_cell.length_c   1.000
_cell.angle_alpha   90.00
_cell.angle_beta   90.00
_cell.angle_gamma   90.00
#
_symmetry.space_group_name_H-M   'P 1'
#
loop_
_entity.id
_entity.type
_entity.pdbx_description
1 polymer ?
#
loop_
_entity_poly.entity_id
_entity_poly.type
_entity_poly.pdbx_seq_one_letter_code
_entity_poly.pdbx_strand_id
1 'polypeptide(L)'
;MLSEGDILFSSLLSSRSLFWPPGLILLFYLVFYGFLAALFSFTMWVMLQTLNDEVPKYRDQIPSPGLMVFPKPVTALEYTFSRSDPTSYAGYIEDLKKFLKPYTLEEQKNLTVCPDGAL
;
A
#
# COMPACT_ATOMS: atom_id res chain seq x y z
N MET A 1 47.76 5.29 -28.97
CA MET A 1 47.65 4.61 -27.66
C MET A 1 46.23 4.08 -27.54
N LEU A 2 45.95 2.98 -28.25
CA LEU A 2 44.72 2.20 -28.12
C LEU A 2 45.19 0.79 -27.81
N SER A 3 44.81 0.31 -26.64
CA SER A 3 45.39 -0.87 -26.01
C SER A 3 44.99 -2.12 -26.80
N GLU A 4 45.96 -2.95 -27.17
CA GLU A 4 45.75 -4.25 -27.85
C GLU A 4 44.78 -5.17 -27.09
N GLY A 5 44.51 -4.88 -25.80
CA GLY A 5 43.49 -5.55 -24.99
C GLY A 5 42.04 -5.32 -25.42
N ASP A 6 41.70 -4.16 -26.00
CA ASP A 6 40.32 -3.86 -26.43
C ASP A 6 39.96 -4.61 -27.72
N ILE A 7 40.94 -4.83 -28.59
CA ILE A 7 40.77 -5.58 -29.84
C ILE A 7 40.59 -7.08 -29.56
N LEU A 8 41.31 -7.61 -28.55
CA LEU A 8 41.15 -9.00 -28.11
C LEU A 8 39.81 -9.23 -27.40
N PHE A 9 39.32 -8.27 -26.61
CA PHE A 9 38.00 -8.37 -25.96
C PHE A 9 36.84 -8.33 -26.96
N SER A 10 36.94 -7.47 -27.98
CA SER A 10 35.97 -7.40 -29.08
C SER A 10 36.00 -8.63 -29.98
N SER A 11 37.19 -9.22 -30.21
CA SER A 11 37.36 -10.48 -30.96
C SER A 11 36.84 -11.71 -30.20
N LEU A 12 36.98 -11.76 -28.87
CA LEU A 12 36.46 -12.84 -28.02
C LEU A 12 34.93 -12.82 -27.88
N LEU A 13 34.32 -11.63 -27.92
CA LEU A 13 32.85 -11.49 -27.99
C LEU A 13 32.28 -11.79 -29.38
N SER A 14 33.05 -11.57 -30.46
CA SER A 14 32.65 -11.87 -31.84
C SER A 14 32.85 -13.35 -32.21
N SER A 15 33.91 -14.00 -31.71
CA SER A 15 34.32 -15.36 -32.08
C SER A 15 33.62 -16.50 -31.33
N ARG A 16 32.57 -16.21 -30.54
CA ARG A 16 31.66 -17.23 -29.98
C ARG A 16 30.23 -17.06 -30.48
N SER A 17 30.07 -16.47 -31.66
CA SER A 17 28.85 -16.57 -32.44
C SER A 17 28.82 -17.95 -33.12
N LEU A 18 28.08 -18.89 -32.52
CA LEU A 18 27.55 -20.16 -33.08
C LEU A 18 27.92 -21.41 -32.27
N PHE A 19 27.32 -21.59 -31.11
CA PHE A 19 26.95 -22.92 -30.62
C PHE A 19 25.90 -22.75 -29.52
N TRP A 20 24.71 -23.31 -29.71
CA TRP A 20 23.46 -23.11 -28.94
C TRP A 20 22.65 -21.87 -29.38
N PRO A 21 21.42 -22.03 -29.92
CA PRO A 21 20.58 -20.89 -30.26
C PRO A 21 20.12 -20.21 -28.97
N PRO A 22 20.57 -18.97 -28.67
CA PRO A 22 20.14 -18.25 -27.46
C PRO A 22 18.63 -18.01 -27.41
N GLY A 23 17.94 -18.15 -28.55
CA GLY A 23 16.48 -18.06 -28.63
C GLY A 23 15.73 -19.18 -27.91
N LEU A 24 16.23 -20.42 -27.90
CA LEU A 24 15.50 -21.54 -27.27
C LEU A 24 15.52 -21.46 -25.75
N ILE A 25 16.66 -21.07 -25.17
CA ILE A 25 16.78 -20.88 -23.71
C ILE A 25 15.99 -19.67 -23.25
N LEU A 26 15.97 -18.56 -24.01
CA LEU A 26 15.14 -17.39 -23.69
C LEU A 26 13.64 -17.69 -23.82
N LEU A 27 13.23 -18.41 -24.86
CA LEU A 27 11.84 -18.83 -25.04
C LEU A 27 11.41 -19.75 -23.89
N PHE A 28 12.25 -20.69 -23.49
CA PHE A 28 12.00 -21.55 -22.34
C PHE A 28 11.72 -20.73 -21.07
N TYR A 29 12.59 -19.76 -20.73
CA TYR A 29 12.39 -18.91 -19.56
C TYR A 29 11.15 -18.01 -19.67
N LEU A 30 10.86 -17.46 -20.86
CA LEU A 30 9.69 -16.61 -21.06
C LEU A 30 8.38 -17.38 -20.86
N VAL A 31 8.28 -18.58 -21.45
CA VAL A 31 7.10 -19.45 -21.27
C VAL A 31 7.02 -19.97 -19.84
N PHE A 32 8.15 -20.37 -19.24
CA PHE A 32 8.21 -20.88 -17.88
C PHE A 32 7.78 -19.83 -16.85
N TYR A 33 8.36 -18.63 -16.88
CA TYR A 33 7.98 -17.54 -15.97
C TYR A 33 6.60 -16.97 -16.29
N GLY A 34 6.19 -16.95 -17.56
CA GLY A 34 4.81 -16.59 -17.94
C GLY A 34 3.78 -17.54 -17.34
N PHE A 35 4.04 -18.85 -17.41
CA PHE A 35 3.19 -19.87 -16.79
C PHE A 35 3.17 -19.77 -15.27
N LEU A 36 4.32 -19.55 -14.62
CA LEU A 36 4.38 -19.32 -13.18
C LEU A 36 3.62 -18.06 -12.77
N ALA A 37 3.77 -16.95 -13.50
CA ALA A 37 3.05 -15.71 -13.25
C ALA A 37 1.54 -15.88 -13.44
N ALA A 38 1.12 -16.64 -14.46
CA ALA A 38 -0.28 -16.94 -14.70
C ALA A 38 -0.87 -17.81 -13.59
N LEU A 39 -0.17 -18.87 -13.14
CA LEU A 39 -0.62 -19.69 -12.02
C LEU A 39 -0.71 -18.89 -10.73
N PHE A 40 0.29 -18.04 -10.43
CA PHE A 40 0.27 -17.16 -9.26
C PHE A 40 -0.91 -16.18 -9.31
N SER A 41 -1.14 -15.55 -10.47
CA SER A 41 -2.26 -14.63 -10.66
C SER A 41 -3.60 -15.36 -10.56
N PHE A 42 -3.69 -16.59 -11.07
CA PHE A 42 -4.89 -17.42 -10.98
C PHE A 42 -5.20 -17.83 -9.54
N THR A 43 -4.20 -18.27 -8.76
CA THR A 43 -4.43 -18.61 -7.34
C THR A 43 -4.82 -17.38 -6.53
N MET A 44 -4.22 -16.22 -6.80
CA MET A 44 -4.66 -14.95 -6.21
C MET A 44 -6.08 -14.58 -6.61
N TRP A 45 -6.44 -14.71 -7.90
CA TRP A 45 -7.80 -14.45 -8.38
C TRP A 45 -8.83 -15.34 -7.69
N VAL A 46 -8.59 -16.66 -7.66
CA VAL A 46 -9.48 -17.61 -6.99
C VAL A 46 -9.61 -17.30 -5.50
N MET A 47 -8.52 -16.94 -4.82
CA MET A 47 -8.56 -16.53 -3.41
C MET A 47 -9.48 -15.31 -3.21
N LEU A 48 -9.39 -14.29 -4.07
CA LEU A 48 -10.26 -13.11 -4.00
C LEU A 48 -11.74 -13.46 -4.18
N GLN A 49 -12.07 -14.42 -5.05
CA GLN A 49 -13.46 -14.88 -5.22
C GLN A 49 -14.03 -15.57 -3.97
N THR A 50 -13.18 -16.00 -3.02
CA THR A 50 -13.64 -16.59 -1.74
C THR A 50 -13.82 -15.57 -0.61
N LEU A 51 -13.51 -14.30 -0.87
CA LEU A 51 -13.71 -13.22 0.08
C LEU A 51 -15.09 -12.59 -0.13
N ASN A 52 -15.70 -12.17 0.98
CA ASN A 52 -16.95 -11.42 0.98
C ASN A 52 -16.63 -9.93 1.11
N ASP A 53 -17.27 -9.09 0.31
CA ASP A 53 -16.99 -7.64 0.29
C ASP A 53 -17.44 -6.93 1.57
N GLU A 54 -18.47 -7.47 2.25
CA GLU A 54 -19.08 -6.82 3.42
C GLU A 54 -18.40 -7.15 4.75
N VAL A 55 -17.81 -8.34 4.86
CA VAL A 55 -17.31 -8.86 6.15
C VAL A 55 -15.95 -9.54 5.96
N PRO A 56 -14.89 -9.07 6.65
CA PRO A 56 -13.59 -9.73 6.60
C PRO A 56 -13.66 -11.13 7.22
N LYS A 57 -12.99 -12.08 6.59
CA LYS A 57 -13.01 -13.51 6.94
C LYS A 57 -12.42 -13.82 8.32
N TYR A 58 -11.41 -13.09 8.74
CA TYR A 58 -10.71 -13.30 10.01
C TYR A 58 -10.69 -12.00 10.83
N ARG A 59 -11.12 -12.08 12.09
CA ARG A 59 -11.13 -10.98 13.08
C ARG A 59 -10.51 -11.40 14.42
N ASP A 60 -9.85 -12.54 14.43
CA ASP A 60 -9.19 -13.17 15.59
C ASP A 60 -8.09 -12.29 16.19
N GLN A 61 -7.40 -11.50 15.36
CA GLN A 61 -6.37 -10.56 15.83
C GLN A 61 -6.93 -9.29 16.50
N ILE A 62 -8.26 -9.08 16.49
CA ILE A 62 -8.92 -7.90 17.07
C ILE A 62 -10.07 -8.36 17.99
N PRO A 63 -9.77 -9.00 19.13
CA PRO A 63 -10.80 -9.50 20.04
C PRO A 63 -11.54 -8.37 20.76
N SER A 64 -10.89 -7.21 20.92
CA SER A 64 -11.43 -6.04 21.60
C SER A 64 -11.21 -4.78 20.77
N PRO A 65 -12.21 -3.89 20.65
CA PRO A 65 -12.04 -2.61 19.96
C PRO A 65 -11.04 -1.72 20.72
N GLY A 66 -10.20 -1.00 19.98
CA GLY A 66 -9.26 -0.03 20.55
C GLY A 66 -9.89 1.34 20.82
N LEU A 67 -9.29 2.11 21.73
CA LEU A 67 -9.66 3.50 22.00
C LEU A 67 -8.66 4.45 21.35
N MET A 68 -9.16 5.44 20.61
CA MET A 68 -8.35 6.44 19.93
C MET A 68 -8.80 7.84 20.35
N VAL A 69 -7.83 8.73 20.61
CA VAL A 69 -8.08 10.16 20.89
C VAL A 69 -7.51 10.98 19.74
N PHE A 70 -8.19 12.06 19.38
CA PHE A 70 -7.80 12.98 18.31
C PHE A 70 -7.90 14.44 18.82
N PRO A 71 -6.99 15.36 18.46
CA PRO A 71 -5.87 15.25 17.50
C PRO A 71 -4.65 14.51 18.07
N LYS A 72 -3.86 13.83 17.22
CA LYS A 72 -2.68 13.08 17.66
C LYS A 72 -1.46 14.01 17.75
N PRO A 73 -0.84 14.21 18.93
CA PRO A 73 0.41 14.97 19.02
C PRO A 73 1.58 14.19 18.38
N VAL A 74 2.64 14.90 18.02
CA VAL A 74 3.87 14.32 17.43
C VAL A 74 4.65 13.45 18.43
N THR A 75 4.51 13.75 19.72
CA THR A 75 5.00 12.96 20.85
C THR A 75 3.94 11.97 21.28
N ALA A 76 4.33 10.80 21.78
CA ALA A 76 3.44 9.69 22.13
C ALA A 76 2.37 10.07 23.19
N LEU A 77 1.25 10.64 22.73
CA LEU A 77 0.08 11.08 23.51
C LEU A 77 0.31 12.21 24.53
N GLU A 78 1.44 12.91 24.47
CA GLU A 78 1.70 14.08 25.31
C GLU A 78 1.37 15.38 24.56
N TYR A 79 0.51 16.22 25.16
CA TYR A 79 0.13 17.52 24.60
C TYR A 79 0.89 18.64 25.29
N THR A 80 1.82 19.25 24.55
CA THR A 80 2.55 20.43 25.02
C THR A 80 2.05 21.65 24.26
N PHE A 81 1.30 22.52 24.94
CA PHE A 81 0.89 23.80 24.39
C PHE A 81 0.85 24.88 25.47
N SER A 82 1.07 26.13 25.07
CA SER A 82 0.90 27.28 25.95
C SER A 82 -0.49 27.88 25.77
N ARG A 83 -1.22 28.08 26.87
CA ARG A 83 -2.55 28.74 26.83
C ARG A 83 -2.46 30.20 26.38
N SER A 84 -1.33 30.85 26.66
CA SER A 84 -1.10 32.26 26.36
C SER A 84 -0.76 32.50 24.89
N ASP A 85 -0.28 31.49 24.17
CA ASP A 85 0.12 31.61 22.76
C ASP A 85 -0.86 30.86 21.85
N PRO A 86 -1.71 31.58 21.09
CA PRO A 86 -2.68 30.95 20.19
C PRO A 86 -2.03 30.19 19.02
N THR A 87 -0.78 30.50 18.67
CA THR A 87 -0.08 29.81 17.58
C THR A 87 0.38 28.41 17.99
N SER A 88 0.65 28.19 19.28
CA SER A 88 1.12 26.93 19.85
C SER A 88 0.12 25.77 19.68
N TYR A 89 -1.19 26.05 19.66
CA TYR A 89 -2.24 25.03 19.52
C TYR A 89 -3.09 25.19 18.25
N ALA A 90 -2.77 26.17 17.39
CA ALA A 90 -3.52 26.43 16.16
C ALA A 90 -3.63 25.19 15.25
N GLY A 91 -2.54 24.42 15.12
CA GLY A 91 -2.53 23.18 14.34
C GLY A 91 -3.50 22.12 14.88
N TYR A 92 -3.55 21.94 16.20
CA TYR A 92 -4.50 21.02 16.84
C TYR A 92 -5.96 21.41 16.57
N ILE A 93 -6.25 22.72 16.54
CA ILE A 93 -7.60 23.23 16.21
C ILE A 93 -7.93 22.98 14.75
N GLU A 94 -7.00 23.21 13.84
CA GLU A 94 -7.21 22.98 12.41
C GLU A 94 -7.50 21.49 12.13
N ASP A 95 -6.69 20.60 12.70
CA ASP A 95 -6.89 19.16 12.60
C ASP A 95 -8.26 18.75 13.15
N LEU A 96 -8.64 19.26 14.33
CA LEU A 96 -9.93 18.97 14.94
C LEU A 96 -11.10 19.46 14.07
N LYS A 97 -11.00 20.68 13.52
CA LYS A 97 -12.00 21.21 12.59
C LYS A 97 -12.13 20.35 11.35
N LYS A 98 -11.02 19.85 10.80
CA LYS A 98 -11.00 18.95 9.65
C LYS A 98 -11.64 17.60 9.99
N PHE A 99 -11.34 17.04 11.16
CA PHE A 99 -11.93 15.79 11.63
C PHE A 99 -13.44 15.89 11.86
N LEU A 100 -13.93 17.03 12.34
CA LEU A 100 -15.34 17.27 12.62
C LEU A 100 -16.17 17.67 11.39
N LYS A 101 -15.55 17.98 10.25
CA LYS A 101 -16.26 18.41 9.03
C LYS A 101 -17.35 17.40 8.55
N PRO A 102 -17.09 16.07 8.51
CA PRO A 102 -18.09 15.01 8.23
C PRO A 102 -19.28 14.96 9.17
N TYR A 103 -19.17 15.55 10.36
CA TYR A 103 -20.21 15.55 11.37
C TYR A 103 -21.05 16.84 11.34
N THR A 104 -20.89 17.67 10.30
CA THR A 104 -21.73 18.84 10.10
C THR A 104 -23.09 18.44 9.52
N LEU A 105 -24.13 19.20 9.87
CA LEU A 105 -25.49 18.96 9.38
C LEU A 105 -25.57 18.92 7.85
N GLU A 106 -24.69 19.66 7.18
CA GLU A 106 -24.62 19.71 5.72
C GLU A 106 -24.21 18.37 5.10
N GLU A 107 -23.24 17.67 5.71
CA GLU A 107 -22.74 16.38 5.23
C GLU A 107 -23.60 15.20 5.75
N GLN A 108 -24.39 15.40 6.81
CA GLN A 108 -25.26 14.39 7.41
C GLN A 108 -26.68 14.32 6.84
N LYS A 109 -27.04 15.12 5.82
CA LYS A 109 -28.42 15.19 5.28
C LYS A 109 -28.97 13.86 4.73
N ASN A 110 -28.09 12.96 4.29
CA ASN A 110 -28.47 11.66 3.72
C ASN A 110 -28.57 10.54 4.77
N LEU A 111 -28.32 10.84 6.05
CA LEU A 111 -28.36 9.86 7.13
C LEU A 111 -29.76 9.78 7.74
N THR A 112 -30.18 8.57 8.09
CA THR A 112 -31.41 8.35 8.86
C THR A 112 -31.20 8.72 10.33
N VAL A 113 -32.17 9.40 10.93
CA VAL A 113 -32.14 9.75 12.36
C VAL A 113 -32.36 8.48 13.18
N CYS A 114 -31.37 8.08 13.98
CA CYS A 114 -31.48 6.99 14.94
C CYS A 114 -31.94 7.56 16.29
N PRO A 115 -33.15 7.25 16.78
CA PRO A 115 -33.62 7.71 18.08
C PRO A 115 -32.88 7.01 19.23
N ASP A 116 -32.64 7.74 20.32
CA ASP A 116 -31.89 7.23 21.48
C ASP A 116 -32.59 6.02 22.12
N GLY A 117 -31.85 4.91 22.24
CA GLY A 117 -32.26 3.74 23.02
C GLY A 117 -33.39 2.88 22.42
N ALA A 118 -33.84 3.16 21.19
CA ALA A 118 -34.77 2.28 20.48
C ALA A 118 -33.99 1.50 19.40
N LEU A 119 -33.88 0.18 19.61
CA LEU A 119 -33.47 -0.80 18.61
C LEU A 119 -34.72 -1.34 17.89
#